data_AF-A0A3C1F9Z7-F1
#
_entry.id   AF-A0A3C1F9Z7-F1
#
_cell.length_a   1.000
_cell.length_b   1.000
_cell.length_c   1.000
_cell.angle_alpha   90.00
_cell.angle_beta   90.00
_cell.angle_gamma   90.00
#
_symmetry.space_group_name_H-M   'P 1'
#
loop_
_entity.id
_entity.type
_entity.pdbx_description
1 polymer ?
#
loop_
_entity_poly.entity_id
_entity_poly.type
_entity_poly.pdbx_seq_one_letter_code
_entity_poly.pdbx_strand_id
1 'polypeptide(L)'
;MNEVKTCPHCHNAVDEKDNYCRFCGRSLKPGRGFFYSHSGIILAALVLGPFALPLVWLSKIISTPAKWIYTLLLLLLGVYLAVAFYHAFLLMQDATQLLLNGGLPTL
;
A
#
# COMPACT_ATOMS: atom_id res chain seq x y z
N MET A 1 -1.93 14.83 -39.95
CA MET A 1 -2.97 15.71 -39.39
C MET A 1 -2.96 15.47 -37.89
N ASN A 2 -2.50 16.44 -37.09
CA ASN A 2 -2.44 16.27 -35.63
C ASN A 2 -3.88 16.36 -35.09
N GLU A 3 -4.37 15.30 -34.46
CA GLU A 3 -5.68 15.30 -33.83
C GLU A 3 -5.65 16.28 -32.65
N VAL A 4 -6.41 17.37 -32.72
CA VAL A 4 -6.43 18.38 -31.65
C VAL A 4 -7.20 17.82 -30.47
N LYS A 5 -6.50 17.41 -29.42
CA LYS A 5 -7.12 16.95 -28.18
C LYS A 5 -7.61 18.14 -27.35
N THR A 6 -8.85 18.08 -26.91
CA THR A 6 -9.48 19.10 -26.07
C THR A 6 -9.56 18.64 -24.62
N CYS A 7 -9.49 19.61 -23.70
CA CYS A 7 -9.65 19.32 -22.28
C CYS A 7 -11.11 18.94 -21.98
N PRO A 8 -11.40 17.81 -21.31
CA PRO A 8 -12.77 17.39 -20.98
C PRO A 8 -13.48 18.30 -19.96
N HIS A 9 -12.78 19.26 -19.36
CA HIS A 9 -13.35 20.17 -18.36
C HIS A 9 -13.58 21.58 -18.88
N CYS A 10 -12.59 22.18 -19.54
CA CYS A 10 -12.66 23.56 -20.02
C CYS A 10 -12.72 23.69 -21.55
N HIS A 11 -12.69 22.56 -22.28
CA HIS A 11 -12.79 22.48 -23.75
C HIS A 11 -11.72 23.25 -24.55
N ASN A 12 -10.72 23.82 -23.88
CA ASN A 12 -9.57 24.44 -24.55
C ASN A 12 -8.72 23.38 -25.27
N ALA A 13 -8.07 23.81 -26.35
CA ALA A 13 -7.11 23.00 -27.08
C ALA A 13 -5.90 22.70 -26.20
N VAL A 14 -5.45 21.44 -26.21
CA VAL A 14 -4.33 20.96 -25.42
C VAL A 14 -3.40 20.15 -26.30
N ASP A 15 -2.11 20.29 -26.07
CA ASP A 15 -1.10 19.49 -26.77
C ASP A 15 -1.21 18.01 -26.35
N GLU A 16 -0.92 17.07 -27.25
CA GLU A 16 -0.96 15.64 -26.93
C GLU A 16 0.06 15.25 -25.84
N LYS A 17 1.14 16.03 -25.72
CA LYS A 17 2.19 15.82 -24.72
C LYS A 17 1.83 16.36 -23.33
N ASP A 18 0.83 17.23 -23.22
CA ASP A 18 0.47 17.83 -21.94
C ASP A 18 -0.30 16.82 -21.06
N ASN A 19 0.15 16.63 -19.82
CA ASN A 19 -0.55 15.78 -18.83
C ASN A 19 -1.55 16.58 -17.98
N TYR A 20 -1.38 17.91 -17.92
CA TYR A 20 -2.20 18.86 -17.18
C TYR A 20 -2.64 19.99 -18.11
N CYS A 21 -3.86 20.49 -17.92
CA CYS A 21 -4.37 21.58 -18.73
C CYS A 21 -3.81 22.91 -18.20
N ARG A 22 -3.16 23.68 -19.06
CA ARG A 22 -2.58 24.99 -18.72
C ARG A 22 -3.61 26.04 -18.30
N PHE A 23 -4.86 25.87 -18.74
CA PHE A 23 -5.94 26.83 -18.49
C PHE A 23 -6.69 26.55 -17.19
N CYS A 24 -7.08 25.30 -16.94
CA CYS A 24 -7.88 24.94 -15.75
C CYS A 24 -7.08 24.24 -14.65
N GLY A 25 -5.81 23.92 -14.89
CA GLY A 25 -4.92 23.24 -13.94
C GLY A 25 -5.28 21.77 -13.65
N ARG A 26 -6.29 21.22 -14.32
CA ARG A 26 -6.79 19.86 -14.06
C ARG A 26 -6.06 18.82 -14.91
N SER A 27 -5.89 17.61 -14.36
CA SER A 27 -5.26 16.47 -15.05
C SER A 27 -6.09 16.04 -16.27
N LEU A 28 -5.44 15.88 -17.43
CA LEU A 28 -6.09 15.33 -18.64
C LEU A 28 -6.18 13.80 -18.62
N LYS A 29 -5.35 13.15 -17.81
CA LYS A 29 -5.25 11.68 -17.70
C LYS A 29 -5.47 11.28 -16.23
N PRO A 30 -6.71 11.42 -15.71
CA PRO A 30 -7.02 11.01 -14.34
C PRO A 30 -6.73 9.52 -14.17
N GLY A 31 -5.94 9.18 -13.14
CA GLY A 31 -5.60 7.78 -12.82
C GLY A 31 -4.18 7.32 -13.17
N ARG A 32 -3.34 8.10 -13.89
CA ARG A 32 -1.92 7.73 -14.17
C ARG A 32 -0.92 8.35 -13.18
N GLY A 33 -1.26 8.42 -11.89
CA GLY A 33 -0.31 8.86 -10.85
C GLY A 33 0.58 7.72 -10.38
N PHE A 34 1.76 8.05 -9.82
CA PHE A 34 2.67 7.07 -9.19
C PHE A 34 1.98 6.18 -8.14
N PHE A 35 1.01 6.71 -7.40
CA PHE A 35 0.21 5.95 -6.45
C PHE A 35 -0.74 4.91 -7.09
N TYR A 36 -0.97 5.01 -8.40
CA TYR A 36 -1.80 4.07 -9.17
C TYR A 36 -0.97 3.14 -10.06
N SER A 37 0.37 3.27 -10.07
CA SER A 37 1.25 2.31 -10.75
C SER A 37 1.51 1.09 -9.86
N HIS A 38 1.77 -0.07 -10.49
CA HIS A 38 2.10 -1.31 -9.78
C HIS A 38 3.24 -1.11 -8.76
N SER A 39 4.26 -0.33 -9.14
CA SER A 39 5.40 0.02 -8.28
C SER A 39 5.01 0.80 -7.02
N GLY A 40 4.13 1.80 -7.13
CA GLY A 40 3.70 2.59 -5.98
C GLY A 40 2.88 1.78 -4.99
N ILE A 41 2.08 0.83 -5.50
CA ILE A 41 1.25 -0.04 -4.66
C ILE A 41 2.11 -1.09 -3.94
N ILE A 42 3.12 -1.65 -4.60
CA ILE A 42 4.08 -2.56 -3.96
C ILE A 42 4.87 -1.84 -2.87
N LEU A 43 5.36 -0.62 -3.13
CA LEU A 43 6.06 0.19 -2.13
C LEU A 43 5.16 0.53 -0.93
N ALA A 44 3.92 0.95 -1.18
CA ALA A 44 2.96 1.22 -0.12
C ALA A 44 2.65 -0.04 0.71
N ALA A 45 2.50 -1.20 0.07
CA ALA A 45 2.30 -2.48 0.74
C ALA A 45 3.51 -2.90 1.59
N LEU A 46 4.73 -2.62 1.13
CA LEU A 46 5.95 -2.95 1.86
C LEU A 46 6.14 -2.07 3.10
N VAL A 47 5.76 -0.78 3.02
CA VAL A 47 5.94 0.19 4.11
C VAL A 47 4.80 0.16 5.12
N LEU A 48 3.55 0.10 4.65
CA LEU A 48 2.35 0.13 5.52
C LEU A 48 1.88 -1.28 5.92
N GLY A 49 2.42 -2.32 5.30
CA GLY A 49 2.03 -3.70 5.55
C GLY A 49 0.53 -3.92 5.31
N PRO A 50 -0.21 -4.59 6.24
CA PRO A 50 -1.62 -4.90 6.07
C PRO A 50 -2.51 -3.64 5.98
N PHE A 51 -2.03 -2.48 6.41
CA PHE A 51 -2.77 -1.22 6.30
C PHE A 51 -2.75 -0.62 4.88
N ALA A 52 -2.04 -1.22 3.92
CA ALA A 52 -2.12 -0.82 2.53
C ALA A 52 -3.40 -1.29 1.81
N LEU A 53 -4.18 -2.20 2.40
CA LEU A 53 -5.40 -2.75 1.79
C LEU A 53 -6.42 -1.68 1.32
N PRO A 54 -6.76 -0.65 2.13
CA PRO A 54 -7.68 0.41 1.69
C PRO A 54 -7.16 1.14 0.44
N LEU A 55 -5.84 1.32 0.35
CA LEU A 55 -5.17 2.00 -0.76
C LEU A 55 -5.26 1.17 -2.06
N VAL A 56 -5.11 -0.16 -1.96
CA VAL A 56 -5.29 -1.10 -3.09
C VAL A 56 -6.73 -1.08 -3.60
N TRP A 57 -7.71 -1.03 -2.70
CA TRP A 57 -9.12 -1.00 -3.06
C TRP A 57 -9.54 0.32 -3.72
N LEU A 58 -8.96 1.45 -3.29
CA LEU A 58 -9.15 2.77 -3.89
C LEU A 58 -8.55 2.88 -5.31
N SER A 59 -7.57 2.03 -5.65
CA SER A 59 -6.98 2.01 -6.99
C SER A 59 -7.96 1.41 -8.01
N LYS A 60 -8.38 2.24 -8.97
CA LYS A 60 -9.26 1.86 -10.09
C LYS A 60 -8.50 1.19 -11.25
N ILE A 61 -7.17 1.17 -11.19
CA ILE A 61 -6.29 0.59 -12.22
C ILE A 61 -6.03 -0.91 -12.01
N ILE A 62 -6.15 -1.41 -10.78
CA ILE A 62 -5.90 -2.83 -10.50
C ILE A 62 -7.12 -3.67 -10.88
N SER A 63 -6.88 -4.70 -11.68
CA SER A 63 -7.87 -5.72 -12.04
C SER A 63 -8.39 -6.44 -10.78
N THR A 64 -9.70 -6.73 -10.75
CA THR A 64 -10.37 -7.43 -9.65
C THR A 64 -9.66 -8.70 -9.15
N PRO A 65 -9.05 -9.58 -9.99
CA PRO A 65 -8.32 -10.74 -9.48
C PRO A 65 -7.04 -10.38 -8.73
N ALA A 66 -6.31 -9.36 -9.15
CA ALA A 66 -5.08 -8.94 -8.48
C ALA A 66 -5.38 -8.38 -7.08
N LYS A 67 -6.50 -7.68 -6.88
CA LYS A 67 -6.93 -7.19 -5.56
C LYS A 67 -7.09 -8.33 -4.55
N TRP A 68 -7.67 -9.45 -4.98
CA TRP A 68 -7.85 -10.64 -4.12
C TRP A 68 -6.52 -11.30 -3.75
N ILE A 69 -5.59 -11.45 -4.70
CA ILE A 69 -4.27 -12.02 -4.44
C ILE A 69 -3.51 -11.19 -3.40
N TYR A 70 -3.47 -9.86 -3.55
CA TYR A 70 -2.80 -8.98 -2.58
C TYR A 70 -3.45 -9.02 -1.21
N THR A 71 -4.79 -9.08 -1.15
CA THR A 71 -5.53 -9.19 0.11
C THR A 71 -5.18 -10.49 0.84
N LEU A 72 -5.19 -11.62 0.13
CA LEU A 72 -4.85 -12.93 0.70
C LEU A 72 -3.40 -12.99 1.19
N LEU A 73 -2.47 -12.46 0.39
CA LEU A 73 -1.04 -12.44 0.72
C LEU A 73 -0.76 -11.60 1.98
N LEU A 74 -1.35 -10.40 2.05
CA LEU A 74 -1.20 -9.50 3.21
C LEU A 74 -1.83 -10.07 4.47
N LEU A 75 -2.96 -10.78 4.33
CA LEU A 75 -3.62 -11.45 5.45
C LEU A 75 -2.77 -12.60 5.99
N LEU A 76 -2.23 -13.45 5.11
CA LEU A 76 -1.30 -14.52 5.49
C LEU A 76 -0.06 -13.97 6.19
N LEU A 77 0.55 -12.91 5.64
CA LEU A 77 1.70 -12.25 6.24
C LEU A 77 1.37 -11.65 7.61
N GLY A 78 0.19 -11.03 7.75
CA GLY A 78 -0.28 -10.47 9.01
C GLY A 78 -0.48 -11.53 10.09
N VAL A 79 -1.11 -12.66 9.75
CA VAL A 79 -1.28 -13.80 10.67
C VAL A 79 0.07 -14.37 11.08
N TYR A 80 0.98 -14.55 10.12
CA TYR A 80 2.32 -15.05 10.40
C TYR A 80 3.08 -14.16 11.39
N LEU A 81 3.08 -12.83 11.16
CA LEU A 81 3.71 -11.88 12.07
C LEU A 81 3.06 -11.90 13.45
N ALA A 82 1.72 -11.92 13.53
CA ALA A 82 1.01 -11.96 14.81
C ALA A 82 1.38 -13.21 15.63
N VAL A 83 1.46 -14.37 14.99
CA VAL A 83 1.90 -15.63 15.62
C VAL A 83 3.35 -15.54 16.09
N ALA A 84 4.25 -15.02 15.25
CA ALA A 84 5.65 -14.83 15.62
C ALA A 84 5.81 -13.90 16.83
N PHE A 85 5.08 -12.78 16.86
CA PHE A 85 5.05 -11.85 18.00
C PHE A 85 4.47 -12.51 19.25
N TYR A 86 3.40 -13.29 19.12
CA TYR A 86 2.80 -14.00 20.25
C TYR A 86 3.77 -15.02 20.86
N HIS A 87 4.47 -15.80 20.04
CA HIS A 87 5.51 -16.71 20.52
C HIS A 87 6.67 -15.96 21.19
N ALA A 88 7.14 -14.85 20.61
CA ALA A 88 8.18 -14.04 21.22
C ALA A 88 7.73 -13.46 22.57
N PHE A 89 6.48 -13.04 22.69
CA PHE A 89 5.91 -12.52 23.93
C PHE A 89 5.79 -13.60 25.00
N LEU A 90 5.29 -14.79 24.66
CA LEU A 90 5.27 -15.95 25.56
C LEU A 90 6.67 -16.28 26.08
N LEU A 91 7.67 -16.30 25.19
CA LEU A 91 9.05 -16.62 25.55
C LEU A 91 9.66 -15.56 26.46
N MET A 92 9.33 -14.29 26.24
CA MET A 92 9.69 -13.20 27.17
C MET A 92 9.00 -13.36 28.53
N GLN A 93 7.72 -13.76 28.55
CA GLN A 93 6.98 -13.97 29.78
C GLN A 93 7.55 -15.12 30.61
N ASP A 94 7.88 -16.24 29.97
CA ASP A 94 8.55 -17.39 30.59
C ASP A 94 9.92 -16.99 31.18
N ALA A 95 10.72 -16.21 30.43
CA ALA A 95 11.99 -15.68 30.91
C ALA A 95 11.83 -14.77 32.14
N THR A 96 10.83 -13.87 32.14
CA THR A 96 10.56 -13.03 33.32
C THR A 96 10.07 -13.82 34.53
N GLN A 97 9.25 -14.85 34.34
CA GLN A 97 8.80 -15.72 35.44
C GLN A 97 9.96 -16.52 36.03
N LEU A 98 10.90 -16.99 35.20
CA LEU A 98 12.13 -17.63 35.68
C LEU A 98 13.00 -16.66 36.47
N LEU A 99 13.14 -15.40 36.05
CA LEU A 99 13.90 -14.40 36.80
C LEU A 99 13.25 -14.01 38.13
N LEU A 100 11.91 -14.00 38.20
CA LEU A 100 11.15 -13.62 39.41
C LEU A 100 10.98 -14.77 40.41
N ASN A 101 10.74 -16.01 39.93
CA ASN A 101 10.54 -17.19 40.80
C ASN A 101 11.83 -17.99 41.01
N GLY A 102 12.75 -17.98 40.05
CA GLY A 102 14.08 -18.56 40.15
C GLY A 102 15.09 -17.45 40.40
N GLY A 103 15.06 -16.86 41.59
CA GLY A 103 16.08 -15.90 42.02
C GLY A 103 17.47 -16.42 41.62
N LEU A 104 18.30 -15.54 41.06
CA LEU A 104 19.70 -15.80 40.72
C LEU A 104 20.31 -16.76 41.77
N PRO A 105 20.95 -17.88 41.40
CA PRO A 105 21.88 -18.51 42.31
C PRO A 105 22.95 -17.45 42.58
N THR A 106 22.81 -16.78 43.72
CA THR A 106 23.81 -15.85 44.25
C THR A 106 25.09 -16.65 44.38
N LEU A 107 26.04 -16.38 43.47
CA LEU A 107 27.44 -16.77 43.59
C LEU A 107 28.01 -16.26 44.93
#